data_AF-A0A0F9LVH2-F1
#
_entry.id   AF-A0A0F9LVH2-F1
#
_cell.length_a   1.000
_cell.length_b   1.000
_cell.length_c   1.000
_cell.angle_alpha   90.00
_cell.angle_beta   90.00
_cell.angle_gamma   90.00
#
_symmetry.space_group_name_H-M   'P 1'
#
loop_
_entity.id
_entity.type
_entity.pdbx_description
1 polymer ?
#
loop_
_entity_poly.entity_id
_entity_poly.type
_entity_poly.pdbx_seq_one_letter_code
_entity_poly.pdbx_strand_id
1 'polypeptide(L)'
;MYINIKDMTPFYVGKGSKDRWKPQYHQHNAQPVLVNKIRKMGMKNIFVCFPFTGLDHKDALVFERMLINIYGRKDLNIGPLLNLTDGGDGLEGYTHSEETKAKMRATQKRLIKEGKVTPPCYWKGKCRPDADKKKISETLKGSPSPMKGKKHSETTKRKMSVAAKARKPMTEKHRKHLSDAVRQSWAKRKEKKNEQGV
;
A
#
# COMPACT_ATOMS: atom_id res chain seq x y z
N MET A 1 11.17 -21.59 5.77
CA MET A 1 11.23 -23.00 5.32
C MET A 1 9.98 -23.72 5.79
N TYR A 2 9.39 -24.56 4.96
CA TYR A 2 8.24 -25.40 5.33
C TYR A 2 8.69 -26.84 5.52
N ILE A 3 8.29 -27.40 6.65
CA ILE A 3 8.60 -28.75 7.09
C ILE A 3 7.30 -29.49 7.30
N ASN A 4 7.21 -30.72 6.81
CA ASN A 4 6.08 -31.59 7.08
C ASN A 4 6.21 -32.16 8.50
N ILE A 5 5.19 -31.96 9.34
CA ILE A 5 5.24 -32.35 10.75
C ILE A 5 5.31 -33.87 10.93
N LYS A 6 4.80 -34.64 9.96
CA LYS A 6 4.71 -36.11 10.08
C LYS A 6 6.08 -36.80 9.98
N ASP A 7 6.91 -36.35 9.06
CA ASP A 7 8.20 -36.97 8.71
C ASP A 7 9.37 -36.02 8.96
N MET A 8 9.10 -34.83 9.51
CA MET A 8 10.07 -33.75 9.73
C MET A 8 10.85 -33.37 8.47
N THR A 9 10.32 -33.67 7.28
CA THR A 9 11.02 -33.48 6.02
C THR A 9 10.77 -32.06 5.49
N PRO A 10 11.82 -31.27 5.21
CA PRO A 10 11.66 -29.98 4.56
C PRO A 10 11.20 -30.19 3.11
N PHE A 11 10.20 -29.44 2.68
CA PHE A 11 9.65 -29.58 1.32
C PHE A 11 9.59 -28.25 0.56
N TYR A 12 9.89 -27.12 1.20
CA TYR A 12 9.97 -25.82 0.53
C TYR A 12 10.86 -24.85 1.31
N VAL A 13 11.75 -24.18 0.58
CA VAL A 13 12.55 -23.05 1.08
C VAL A 13 12.13 -21.80 0.33
N GLY A 14 12.02 -20.68 1.03
CA GLY A 14 11.73 -19.42 0.38
C GLY A 14 12.06 -18.26 1.29
N LYS A 15 12.42 -17.12 0.69
CA LYS A 15 12.57 -15.84 1.38
C LYS A 15 11.27 -15.03 1.38
N GLY A 16 11.10 -14.20 2.40
CA GLY A 16 9.96 -13.30 2.47
C GLY A 16 10.03 -12.34 3.65
N SER A 17 9.29 -11.24 3.54
CA SER A 17 9.09 -10.28 4.60
C SER A 17 7.62 -10.18 4.97
N LYS A 18 7.32 -9.60 6.13
CA LYS A 18 5.95 -9.43 6.66
C LYS A 18 5.24 -10.79 6.76
N ASP A 19 4.08 -10.93 6.14
CA ASP A 19 3.26 -12.14 6.20
C ASP A 19 3.54 -13.16 5.10
N ARG A 20 4.51 -12.89 4.20
CA ARG A 20 4.80 -13.77 3.04
C ARG A 20 5.17 -15.21 3.45
N TRP A 21 5.71 -15.40 4.65
CA TRP A 21 6.05 -16.74 5.16
C TRP A 21 4.81 -17.60 5.48
N LYS A 22 3.60 -17.03 5.59
CA LYS A 22 2.41 -17.81 5.96
C LYS A 22 1.94 -18.65 4.76
N PRO A 23 1.64 -19.95 4.93
CA PRO A 23 1.23 -20.84 3.84
C PRO A 23 0.00 -20.35 3.04
N GLN A 24 -0.91 -19.63 3.70
CA GLN A 24 -2.08 -19.00 3.09
C GLN A 24 -1.74 -18.07 1.89
N TYR A 25 -0.62 -17.34 1.93
CA TYR A 25 -0.21 -16.49 0.80
C TYR A 25 0.32 -17.29 -0.40
N HIS A 26 0.74 -18.53 -0.17
CA HIS A 26 1.23 -19.42 -1.21
C HIS A 26 0.12 -20.24 -1.87
N GLN A 27 -1.11 -20.25 -1.35
CA GLN A 27 -2.21 -21.04 -1.93
C GLN A 27 -2.67 -20.56 -3.32
N HIS A 28 -2.51 -19.27 -3.61
CA HIS A 28 -2.99 -18.67 -4.87
C HIS A 28 -1.87 -18.13 -5.78
N ASN A 29 -0.70 -17.84 -5.20
CA ASN A 29 0.37 -17.15 -5.90
C ASN A 29 1.65 -18.00 -6.02
N ALA A 30 1.64 -19.23 -5.49
CA ALA A 30 2.77 -20.12 -5.61
C ALA A 30 2.56 -21.16 -6.71
N GLN A 31 3.63 -21.90 -6.95
CA GLN A 31 3.71 -22.91 -7.97
C GLN A 31 2.73 -24.08 -7.69
N PRO A 32 2.07 -24.66 -8.72
CA PRO A 32 0.99 -25.62 -8.53
C PRO A 32 1.34 -26.87 -7.70
N VAL A 33 2.57 -27.38 -7.79
CA VAL A 33 3.00 -28.57 -7.02
C VAL A 33 3.07 -28.26 -5.53
N LEU A 34 3.63 -27.10 -5.16
CA LEU A 34 3.63 -26.64 -3.77
C LEU A 34 2.21 -26.42 -3.24
N VAL A 35 1.36 -25.74 -4.02
CA VAL A 35 -0.06 -25.50 -3.67
C VAL A 35 -0.79 -26.81 -3.42
N ASN A 36 -0.64 -27.77 -4.33
CA ASN A 36 -1.27 -29.08 -4.22
C ASN A 36 -0.77 -29.86 -3.00
N LYS A 37 0.54 -29.79 -2.69
CA LYS A 37 1.12 -30.42 -1.50
C LYS A 37 0.54 -29.80 -0.21
N ILE A 38 0.49 -28.47 -0.12
CA ILE A 38 -0.10 -27.75 1.03
C ILE A 38 -1.58 -28.12 1.20
N ARG A 39 -2.34 -28.16 0.11
CA ARG A 39 -3.78 -28.52 0.13
C ARG A 39 -4.00 -29.96 0.60
N LYS A 40 -3.20 -30.92 0.11
CA LYS A 40 -3.30 -32.34 0.49
C LYS A 40 -2.91 -32.59 1.95
N MET A 41 -1.86 -31.93 2.45
CA MET A 41 -1.41 -32.10 3.83
C MET A 41 -2.30 -31.37 4.83
N GLY A 42 -2.88 -30.25 4.44
CA GLY A 42 -3.56 -29.31 5.33
C GLY A 42 -2.57 -28.44 6.10
N MET A 43 -2.90 -27.14 6.25
CA MET A 43 -1.99 -26.16 6.84
C MET A 43 -1.56 -26.45 8.27
N LYS A 44 -2.39 -27.16 9.04
CA LYS A 44 -2.09 -27.57 10.43
C LYS A 44 -0.89 -28.53 10.51
N ASN A 45 -0.56 -29.21 9.42
CA ASN A 45 0.53 -30.19 9.34
C ASN A 45 1.82 -29.60 8.76
N ILE A 46 1.91 -28.27 8.67
CA ILE A 46 3.09 -27.56 8.18
C ILE A 46 3.73 -26.80 9.32
N PHE A 47 4.96 -27.18 9.65
CA PHE A 47 5.80 -26.40 10.54
C PHE A 47 6.59 -25.39 9.72
N VAL A 48 6.48 -24.11 10.10
CA VAL A 48 7.24 -23.03 9.47
C VAL A 48 8.47 -22.73 10.32
N CYS A 49 9.63 -23.03 9.77
CA CYS A 49 10.94 -22.74 10.37
C CYS A 49 11.56 -21.50 9.74
N PHE A 50 12.21 -20.67 10.56
CA PHE A 50 12.99 -19.50 10.15
C PHE A 50 14.47 -19.70 10.50
N PRO A 51 15.26 -20.38 9.63
CA PRO A 51 16.68 -20.61 9.90
C PRO A 51 17.48 -19.32 10.11
N PHE A 52 17.08 -18.26 9.41
CA PHE A 52 17.70 -16.93 9.51
C PHE A 52 16.62 -15.84 9.50
N THR A 53 16.82 -14.79 10.31
CA THR A 53 15.92 -13.64 10.44
C THR A 53 16.71 -12.33 10.53
N GLY A 54 16.10 -11.19 10.21
CA GLY A 54 16.79 -9.89 10.31
C GLY A 54 17.84 -9.64 9.21
N LEU A 55 17.77 -10.42 8.13
CA LEU A 55 18.70 -10.34 7.01
C LEU A 55 18.36 -9.17 6.07
N ASP A 56 19.40 -8.66 5.41
CA ASP A 56 19.21 -7.83 4.24
C ASP A 56 18.70 -8.67 3.04
N HIS A 57 18.38 -8.00 1.92
CA HIS A 57 17.87 -8.71 0.75
C HIS A 57 18.88 -9.66 0.11
N LYS A 58 20.16 -9.24 0.06
CA LYS A 58 21.24 -9.97 -0.61
C LYS A 58 21.59 -11.22 0.16
N ASP A 59 21.71 -11.10 1.47
CA ASP A 59 21.93 -12.21 2.39
C ASP A 59 20.76 -13.18 2.32
N ALA A 60 19.50 -12.69 2.35
CA ALA A 60 18.33 -13.55 2.23
C ALA A 60 18.31 -14.36 0.92
N LEU A 61 18.80 -13.78 -0.19
CA LEU A 61 19.00 -14.49 -1.46
C LEU A 61 20.10 -15.55 -1.37
N VAL A 62 21.25 -15.22 -0.77
CA VAL A 62 22.37 -16.15 -0.60
C VAL A 62 21.96 -17.35 0.25
N PHE A 63 21.31 -17.10 1.40
CA PHE A 63 20.83 -18.17 2.27
C PHE A 63 19.73 -19.01 1.63
N GLU A 64 18.84 -18.42 0.84
CA GLU A 64 17.84 -19.17 0.07
C GLU A 64 18.52 -20.16 -0.89
N ARG A 65 19.47 -19.70 -1.71
CA ARG A 65 20.24 -20.57 -2.62
C ARG A 65 21.00 -21.65 -1.86
N MET A 66 21.68 -21.26 -0.78
CA MET A 66 22.47 -22.18 0.05
C MET A 66 21.59 -23.31 0.61
N LEU A 67 20.44 -22.99 1.18
CA LEU A 67 19.51 -23.99 1.74
C LEU A 67 18.91 -24.87 0.64
N ILE A 68 18.57 -24.33 -0.53
CA ILE A 68 18.08 -25.13 -1.66
C ILE A 68 19.15 -26.13 -2.11
N ASN A 69 20.41 -25.69 -2.19
CA ASN A 69 21.53 -26.54 -2.55
C ASN A 69 21.80 -27.64 -1.50
N ILE A 70 21.76 -27.29 -0.20
CA ILE A 70 22.01 -28.24 0.89
C ILE A 70 20.93 -29.34 0.94
N TYR A 71 19.66 -28.98 0.90
CA TYR A 71 18.58 -29.96 1.01
C TYR A 71 18.31 -30.69 -0.31
N GLY A 72 18.56 -30.05 -1.44
CA GLY A 72 18.36 -30.61 -2.76
C GLY A 72 16.91 -30.55 -3.25
N ARG A 73 16.76 -30.38 -4.57
CA ARG A 73 15.48 -30.30 -5.25
C ARG A 73 14.97 -31.66 -5.70
N LYS A 74 13.65 -31.81 -5.64
CA LYS A 74 12.95 -33.06 -5.99
C LYS A 74 12.92 -33.33 -7.48
N ASP A 75 12.80 -32.30 -8.30
CA ASP A 75 12.75 -32.44 -9.77
C ASP A 75 14.08 -32.89 -10.37
N LEU A 76 15.20 -32.57 -9.71
CA LEU A 76 16.53 -33.07 -10.04
C LEU A 76 16.86 -34.42 -9.38
N ASN A 77 15.94 -34.99 -8.59
CA ASN A 77 16.13 -36.21 -7.79
C ASN A 77 17.31 -36.14 -6.78
N ILE A 78 17.70 -34.93 -6.36
CA ILE A 78 18.80 -34.72 -5.39
C ILE A 78 18.30 -34.38 -3.98
N GLY A 79 16.99 -34.21 -3.78
CA GLY A 79 16.44 -33.93 -2.46
C GLY A 79 14.91 -33.77 -2.40
N PRO A 80 14.35 -33.35 -1.25
CA PRO A 80 12.90 -33.34 -1.02
C PRO A 80 12.22 -32.02 -1.40
N LEU A 81 12.98 -30.96 -1.72
CA LEU A 81 12.41 -29.63 -1.93
C LEU A 81 11.59 -29.54 -3.21
N LEU A 82 10.43 -28.89 -3.12
CA LEU A 82 9.53 -28.61 -4.26
C LEU A 82 9.84 -27.28 -4.95
N ASN A 83 11.00 -26.68 -4.65
CA ASN A 83 11.53 -25.52 -5.34
C ASN A 83 11.82 -25.89 -6.82
N LEU A 84 11.43 -25.03 -7.76
CA LEU A 84 11.67 -25.24 -9.20
C LEU A 84 12.90 -24.50 -9.72
N THR A 85 13.56 -23.74 -8.88
CA THR A 85 14.77 -23.01 -9.24
C THR A 85 15.78 -23.14 -8.11
N ASP A 86 17.04 -22.86 -8.42
CA ASP A 86 18.15 -22.94 -7.45
C ASP A 86 18.14 -21.76 -6.46
N GLY A 87 17.10 -20.92 -6.53
CA GLY A 87 16.95 -19.74 -5.70
C GLY A 87 17.54 -18.50 -6.36
N GLY A 88 17.03 -17.35 -5.94
CA GLY A 88 17.44 -16.06 -6.48
C GLY A 88 16.75 -15.61 -7.76
N ASP A 89 15.73 -16.35 -8.22
CA ASP A 89 14.74 -15.85 -9.16
C ASP A 89 13.76 -14.91 -8.45
N GLY A 90 14.29 -13.78 -8.02
CA GLY A 90 13.49 -12.60 -7.77
C GLY A 90 13.44 -11.77 -9.05
N LEU A 91 12.28 -11.15 -9.32
CA LEU A 91 12.18 -10.01 -10.22
C LEU A 91 12.87 -8.78 -9.60
N GLU A 92 14.12 -8.92 -9.17
CA GLU A 92 14.91 -7.82 -8.62
C GLU A 92 15.30 -6.90 -9.79
N GLY A 93 14.78 -5.67 -9.77
CA GLY A 93 14.98 -4.71 -10.86
C GLY A 93 14.16 -4.98 -12.12
N TYR A 94 13.24 -5.96 -12.13
CA TYR A 94 12.34 -6.11 -13.27
C TYR A 94 11.44 -4.89 -13.38
N THR A 95 11.71 -4.11 -14.41
CA THR A 95 10.85 -3.04 -14.87
C THR A 95 10.29 -3.49 -16.21
N HIS A 96 8.97 -3.34 -16.38
CA HIS A 96 8.37 -3.60 -17.69
C HIS A 96 9.10 -2.80 -18.76
N SER A 97 9.38 -3.42 -19.90
CA SER A 97 9.89 -2.71 -21.07
C SER A 97 8.93 -1.59 -21.46
N GLU A 98 9.43 -0.52 -22.10
CA GLU A 98 8.56 0.57 -22.58
C GLU A 98 7.49 0.04 -23.53
N GLU A 99 7.79 -0.98 -24.34
CA GLU A 99 6.82 -1.66 -25.19
C GLU A 99 5.70 -2.34 -24.38
N THR A 100 6.06 -3.06 -23.31
CA THR A 100 5.09 -3.71 -22.44
C THR A 100 4.21 -2.68 -21.73
N LYS A 101 4.81 -1.59 -21.23
CA LYS A 101 4.06 -0.46 -20.65
C LYS A 101 3.12 0.16 -21.67
N ALA A 102 3.53 0.30 -22.93
CA ALA A 102 2.69 0.84 -24.00
C ALA A 102 1.50 -0.07 -24.29
N LYS A 103 1.69 -1.40 -24.40
CA LYS A 103 0.60 -2.38 -24.58
C LYS A 103 -0.41 -2.35 -23.42
N MET A 104 0.08 -2.25 -22.19
CA MET A 104 -0.78 -2.11 -21.01
C MET A 104 -1.59 -0.81 -21.04
N ARG A 105 -0.97 0.32 -21.38
CA ARG A 105 -1.65 1.61 -21.56
C ARG A 105 -2.70 1.57 -22.66
N ALA A 106 -2.40 0.95 -23.80
CA ALA A 106 -3.33 0.81 -24.92
C ALA A 106 -4.55 -0.03 -24.53
N THR A 107 -4.33 -1.14 -23.83
CA THR A 107 -5.40 -2.01 -23.31
C THR A 107 -6.28 -1.25 -22.32
N GLN A 108 -5.67 -0.52 -21.38
CA GLN A 108 -6.42 0.28 -20.42
C GLN A 108 -7.26 1.37 -21.10
N LYS A 109 -6.71 2.07 -22.11
CA LYS A 109 -7.45 3.05 -22.91
C LYS A 109 -8.64 2.41 -23.63
N ARG A 110 -8.46 1.23 -24.22
CA ARG A 110 -9.53 0.48 -24.88
C ARG A 110 -10.65 0.14 -23.90
N LEU A 111 -10.31 -0.41 -22.73
CA LEU A 111 -11.31 -0.77 -21.71
C LEU A 111 -12.06 0.44 -21.15
N ILE A 112 -11.40 1.58 -21.01
CA ILE A 112 -12.05 2.85 -20.64
C ILE A 112 -13.00 3.31 -21.75
N LYS A 113 -12.60 3.23 -23.03
CA LYS A 113 -13.45 3.58 -24.17
C LYS A 113 -14.68 2.67 -24.28
N GLU A 114 -14.51 1.39 -23.99
CA GLU A 114 -15.60 0.39 -23.94
C GLU A 114 -16.47 0.52 -22.66
N GLY A 115 -16.17 1.45 -21.75
CA GLY A 115 -16.93 1.65 -20.51
C GLY A 115 -16.78 0.54 -19.47
N LYS A 116 -15.87 -0.42 -19.69
CA LYS A 116 -15.66 -1.60 -18.81
C LYS A 116 -14.89 -1.25 -17.54
N VAL A 117 -14.13 -0.14 -17.54
CA VAL A 117 -13.29 0.27 -16.41
C VAL A 117 -13.31 1.79 -16.25
N THR A 118 -13.44 2.27 -15.02
CA THR A 118 -13.38 3.70 -14.70
C THR A 118 -11.94 4.22 -14.72
N PRO A 119 -11.68 5.42 -15.27
CA PRO A 119 -10.36 6.02 -15.24
C PRO A 119 -9.87 6.23 -13.80
N PRO A 120 -8.60 5.87 -13.47
CA PRO A 120 -8.03 6.02 -12.12
C PRO A 120 -8.09 7.45 -11.57
N CYS A 121 -8.22 8.43 -12.44
CA CYS A 121 -8.20 9.85 -12.12
C CYS A 121 -9.48 10.57 -12.59
N TYR A 122 -10.63 9.90 -12.59
CA TYR A 122 -11.91 10.50 -13.02
C TYR A 122 -12.16 11.92 -12.47
N TRP A 123 -11.70 12.20 -11.24
CA TRP A 123 -11.85 13.51 -10.58
C TRP A 123 -10.66 14.47 -10.72
N LYS A 124 -9.54 14.06 -11.35
CA LYS A 124 -8.37 14.92 -11.52
C LYS A 124 -8.69 16.02 -12.53
N GLY A 125 -8.78 17.26 -12.04
CA GLY A 125 -9.17 18.43 -12.83
C GLY A 125 -10.69 18.64 -12.96
N LYS A 126 -11.53 17.76 -12.40
CA LYS A 126 -12.97 17.98 -12.33
C LYS A 126 -13.34 18.61 -10.99
N CYS A 127 -14.00 19.77 -11.04
CA CYS A 127 -14.70 20.29 -9.87
C CYS A 127 -15.95 19.43 -9.60
N ARG A 128 -16.20 19.09 -8.33
CA ARG A 128 -17.48 18.48 -7.95
C ARG A 128 -18.64 19.42 -8.33
N PRO A 129 -19.80 18.89 -8.76
CA PRO A 129 -21.02 19.69 -8.91
C PRO A 129 -21.34 20.44 -7.61
N ASP A 130 -21.92 21.63 -7.72
CA ASP A 130 -22.20 22.45 -6.54
C ASP A 130 -23.23 21.80 -5.60
N ALA A 131 -24.17 21.01 -6.13
CA ALA A 131 -25.10 20.20 -5.35
C ALA A 131 -24.36 19.19 -4.43
N ASP A 132 -23.34 18.50 -4.96
CA ASP A 132 -22.54 17.56 -4.17
C ASP A 132 -21.67 18.26 -3.13
N LYS A 133 -21.10 19.42 -3.48
CA LYS A 133 -20.35 20.25 -2.51
C LYS A 133 -21.25 20.68 -1.36
N LYS A 134 -22.48 21.11 -1.67
CA LYS A 134 -23.46 21.55 -0.68
C LYS A 134 -23.86 20.39 0.24
N LYS A 135 -24.18 19.22 -0.32
CA LYS A 135 -24.53 18.01 0.45
C LYS A 135 -23.41 17.58 1.40
N ILE A 136 -22.16 17.58 0.94
CA ILE A 136 -20.99 17.27 1.78
C ILE A 136 -20.83 18.33 2.88
N SER A 137 -20.98 19.61 2.53
CA SER A 137 -20.87 20.70 3.51
C SER A 137 -21.94 20.59 4.59
N GLU A 138 -23.19 20.32 4.23
CA GLU A 138 -24.31 20.14 5.17
C GLU A 138 -24.08 18.94 6.08
N THR A 139 -23.62 17.82 5.52
CA THR A 139 -23.34 16.59 6.29
C THR A 139 -22.21 16.78 7.31
N LEU A 140 -21.16 17.51 6.94
CA LEU A 140 -19.99 17.72 7.80
C LEU A 140 -20.20 18.85 8.82
N LYS A 141 -21.15 19.76 8.56
CA LYS A 141 -21.41 20.90 9.44
C LYS A 141 -21.93 20.41 10.80
N GLY A 142 -21.19 20.74 11.86
CA GLY A 142 -21.54 20.37 13.23
C GLY A 142 -21.07 18.98 13.66
N SER A 143 -20.58 18.14 12.74
CA SER A 143 -20.02 16.83 13.10
C SER A 143 -18.70 17.01 13.84
N PRO A 144 -18.54 16.48 15.07
CA PRO A 144 -17.31 16.63 15.82
C PRO A 144 -16.20 15.83 15.15
N SER A 145 -15.02 16.45 14.99
CA SER A 145 -13.83 15.73 14.53
C SER A 145 -13.53 14.55 15.47
N PRO A 146 -13.09 13.38 14.97
CA PRO A 146 -12.61 12.26 15.80
C PRO A 146 -11.44 12.63 16.73
N MET A 147 -10.83 13.79 16.49
CA MET A 147 -9.73 14.36 17.29
C MET A 147 -10.21 15.45 18.27
N LYS A 148 -11.51 15.75 18.34
CA LYS A 148 -12.05 16.71 19.30
C LYS A 148 -11.73 16.24 20.72
N GLY A 149 -11.09 17.11 21.52
CA GLY A 149 -10.67 16.82 22.89
C GLY A 149 -9.33 16.08 23.04
N LYS A 150 -8.72 15.59 21.95
CA LYS A 150 -7.41 14.92 22.01
C LYS A 150 -6.27 15.93 21.90
N LYS A 151 -5.26 15.83 22.76
CA LYS A 151 -4.04 16.66 22.70
C LYS A 151 -2.98 15.98 21.84
N HIS A 152 -2.27 16.76 21.02
CA HIS A 152 -1.10 16.25 20.31
C HIS A 152 0.04 15.93 21.28
N SER A 153 0.77 14.85 21.03
CA SER A 153 2.02 14.51 21.73
C SER A 153 3.07 15.62 21.57
N GLU A 154 3.96 15.77 22.54
CA GLU A 154 5.06 16.74 22.50
C GLU A 154 5.95 16.61 21.25
N THR A 155 6.21 15.38 20.81
CA THR A 155 6.99 15.13 19.57
C THR A 155 6.30 15.70 18.33
N THR A 156 4.98 15.51 18.22
CA THR A 156 4.15 16.09 17.14
C THR A 156 4.12 17.61 17.20
N LYS A 157 3.95 18.21 18.40
CA LYS A 157 4.00 19.67 18.56
C LYS A 157 5.34 20.25 18.11
N ARG A 158 6.46 19.59 18.46
CA ARG A 158 7.80 19.99 18.02
C ARG A 158 7.92 19.97 16.50
N LYS A 159 7.45 18.89 15.84
CA LYS A 159 7.45 18.79 14.35
C LYS A 159 6.65 19.92 13.72
N MET A 160 5.46 20.23 14.25
CA MET A 160 4.62 21.32 13.75
C MET A 160 5.29 22.70 13.92
N SER A 161 5.96 22.92 15.06
CA SER A 161 6.68 24.17 15.33
C SER A 161 7.85 24.41 14.37
N VAL A 162 8.68 23.39 14.14
CA VAL A 162 9.79 23.46 13.18
C VAL A 162 9.27 23.76 11.78
N ALA A 163 8.22 23.05 11.35
CA ALA A 163 7.61 23.29 10.04
C ALA A 163 7.01 24.70 9.90
N ALA A 164 6.42 25.24 10.97
CA ALA A 164 5.88 26.60 10.97
C ALA A 164 6.97 27.66 10.85
N LYS A 165 8.09 27.50 11.57
CA LYS A 165 9.24 28.41 11.49
C LYS A 165 9.94 28.38 10.14
N ALA A 166 9.89 27.24 9.43
CA ALA A 166 10.45 27.10 8.09
C ALA A 166 9.60 27.75 6.98
N ARG A 167 8.38 28.23 7.29
CA ARG A 167 7.53 28.91 6.30
C ARG A 167 8.05 30.32 6.05
N LYS A 168 8.09 30.69 4.76
CA LYS A 168 8.42 32.07 4.35
C LYS A 168 7.38 33.04 4.91
N PRO A 169 7.79 34.26 5.31
CA PRO A 169 6.84 35.29 5.69
C PRO A 169 5.88 35.57 4.54
N MET A 170 4.63 35.85 4.90
CA MET A 170 3.57 36.15 3.96
C MET A 170 3.89 37.44 3.20
N THR A 171 3.70 37.45 1.88
CA THR A 171 3.94 38.65 1.07
C THR A 171 2.88 39.72 1.38
N GLU A 172 3.27 40.99 1.27
CA GLU A 172 2.37 42.11 1.59
C GLU A 172 1.09 42.10 0.73
N LYS A 173 1.22 41.74 -0.56
CA LYS A 173 0.07 41.54 -1.45
C LYS A 173 -0.91 40.48 -0.92
N HIS A 174 -0.39 39.35 -0.45
CA HIS A 174 -1.22 38.28 0.10
C HIS A 174 -1.87 38.69 1.44
N ARG A 175 -1.15 39.43 2.27
CA ARG A 175 -1.66 39.99 3.53
C ARG A 175 -2.85 40.93 3.29
N LYS A 176 -2.73 41.84 2.32
CA LYS A 176 -3.81 42.76 1.94
C LYS A 176 -5.05 42.01 1.44
N HIS A 177 -4.87 41.04 0.55
CA HIS A 177 -5.99 40.21 0.06
C HIS A 177 -6.74 39.47 1.19
N LEU A 178 -6.02 38.94 2.19
CA LEU A 178 -6.66 38.32 3.36
C LEU A 178 -7.43 39.35 4.20
N SER A 179 -6.86 40.53 4.42
CA SER A 179 -7.52 41.63 5.14
C SER A 179 -8.84 42.04 4.46
N ASP A 180 -8.81 42.24 3.14
CA ASP A 180 -9.96 42.63 2.36
C ASP A 180 -11.04 41.53 2.36
N ALA A 181 -10.64 40.26 2.20
CA ALA A 181 -11.56 39.12 2.23
C ALA A 181 -12.25 38.98 3.61
N VAL A 182 -11.51 39.20 4.70
CA VAL A 182 -12.08 39.21 6.06
C VAL A 182 -13.10 40.35 6.18
N ARG A 183 -12.74 41.57 5.75
CA ARG A 183 -13.63 42.74 5.80
C ARG A 183 -14.93 42.51 5.03
N GLN A 184 -14.85 41.95 3.82
CA GLN A 184 -16.00 41.59 3.00
C GLN A 184 -16.88 40.52 3.65
N SER A 185 -16.28 39.49 4.26
CA SER A 185 -17.01 38.43 4.97
C SER A 185 -17.80 39.00 6.16
N TRP A 186 -17.20 39.92 6.93
CA TRP A 186 -17.87 40.59 8.04
C TRP A 186 -19.01 41.50 7.59
N ALA A 187 -18.83 42.27 6.51
CA ALA A 187 -19.89 43.09 5.94
C ALA A 187 -21.11 42.23 5.55
N LYS A 188 -20.90 41.15 4.80
CA LYS A 188 -21.95 40.21 4.38
C LYS A 188 -22.68 39.56 5.56
N ARG A 189 -21.96 39.23 6.65
CA ARG A 189 -22.59 38.71 7.87
C ARG A 189 -23.48 39.74 8.56
N LYS A 190 -23.08 41.02 8.52
CA LYS A 190 -23.83 42.13 9.11
C LYS A 190 -25.10 42.41 8.31
N GLU A 191 -25.00 42.45 6.98
CA GLU A 191 -26.14 42.55 6.06
C GLU A 191 -27.11 41.39 6.26
N LYS A 192 -26.62 40.15 6.25
CA LYS A 192 -27.46 38.97 6.48
C LYS A 192 -28.13 38.96 7.86
N LYS A 193 -27.47 39.50 8.88
CA LYS A 193 -28.06 39.64 10.23
C LYS A 193 -29.15 40.72 10.24
N ASN A 194 -29.00 41.79 9.46
CA ASN A 194 -30.02 42.82 9.29
C ASN A 194 -31.22 42.32 8.44
N GLU A 195 -30.97 41.49 7.42
CA GLU A 195 -32.02 40.87 6.60
C GLU A 195 -32.80 39.77 7.34
N GLN A 196 -32.17 39.11 8.33
CA GLN A 196 -32.78 38.07 9.17
C GLN A 196 -33.34 38.63 10.49
N GLY A 197 -33.35 39.95 10.67
CA GLY A 197 -33.78 40.64 11.88
C GLY A 197 -35.05 41.46 11.65
N VAL A 198 -36.20 40.81 11.87
CA VAL A 198 -37.07 41.20 12.99
C VAL A 198 -36.45 40.63 14.25
#